data_AF-A0A0N4WV91-F1
#
_entry.id   AF-A0A0N4WV91-F1
#
_cell.length_a   1.000
_cell.length_b   1.000
_cell.length_c   1.000
_cell.angle_alpha   90.00
_cell.angle_beta   90.00
_cell.angle_gamma   90.00
#
_symmetry.space_group_name_H-M   'P 1'
#
loop_
_entity.id
_entity.type
_entity.pdbx_description
1 polymer ?
#
loop_
_entity_poly.entity_id
_entity_poly.type
_entity_poly.pdbx_seq_one_letter_code
_entity_poly.pdbx_strand_id
1 'polypeptide(L)'
;MVTVFHYATELFEGLKAYRGDDGRIRLFRPHLNMERMRQSARRAALPDFDGEQLLECIKDLVRVDQAWVPEEKGAALYIRPTLIGTEPSLGVSNSNSAKLFVITSPVGAYFTNGFAPIKLLADAKFARAARGGVGAFKMGSNYGPTMSVAAESVSEGCHQVLWLSGKEHYDRAYRIRIPLTTLMLPEAVDGLCGFHFLPIAYQST
;
A
#
# COMPACT_ATOMS: atom_id res chain seq x y z
N MET A 1 7.15 6.20 25.77
CA MET A 1 6.97 6.92 24.48
C MET A 1 7.66 6.11 23.41
N VAL A 2 7.07 5.88 22.23
CA VAL A 2 7.48 4.79 21.32
C VAL A 2 7.88 5.32 19.94
N THR A 3 9.02 4.88 19.39
CA THR A 3 9.64 5.43 18.16
C THR A 3 8.71 5.56 16.95
N VAL A 4 7.78 4.62 16.75
CA VAL A 4 6.84 4.66 15.63
C VAL A 4 6.03 5.97 15.58
N PHE A 5 5.62 6.49 16.73
CA PHE A 5 4.80 7.71 16.82
C PHE A 5 5.59 9.00 16.61
N HIS A 6 6.92 8.92 16.58
CA HIS A 6 7.80 10.08 16.44
C HIS A 6 8.54 10.11 15.10
N TYR A 7 8.93 8.94 14.59
CA TYR A 7 9.82 8.82 13.43
C TYR A 7 9.27 7.93 12.31
N ALA A 8 8.01 7.48 12.42
CA ALA A 8 7.38 6.61 11.42
C ALA A 8 8.23 5.37 11.09
N THR A 9 8.82 4.75 12.12
CA THR A 9 9.54 3.47 12.03
C THR A 9 8.55 2.33 11.83
N GLU A 10 7.90 2.31 10.67
CA GLU A 10 6.82 1.38 10.35
C GLU A 10 6.74 1.05 8.86
N LEU A 11 6.24 -0.15 8.59
CA LEU A 11 5.92 -0.65 7.26
C LEU A 11 4.75 -1.62 7.31
N PHE A 12 4.16 -1.86 6.16
CA PHE A 12 3.01 -2.74 6.04
C PHE A 12 2.97 -3.47 4.71
N GLU A 13 2.14 -4.49 4.64
CA GLU A 13 1.82 -5.22 3.43
C GLU A 13 0.33 -5.20 3.09
N GLY A 14 0.02 -5.63 1.87
CA GLY A 14 -1.33 -5.74 1.39
C GLY A 14 -1.48 -6.94 0.47
N LEU A 15 -2.22 -7.94 0.94
CA LEU A 15 -2.60 -9.11 0.18
C LEU A 15 -4.06 -9.46 0.47
N LYS A 16 -4.62 -10.37 -0.31
CA LYS A 16 -6.03 -10.75 -0.24
C LYS A 16 -6.18 -12.26 -0.25
N ALA A 17 -7.13 -12.75 0.53
CA ALA A 17 -7.67 -14.08 0.44
C ALA A 17 -9.00 -14.05 -0.31
N TYR A 18 -9.15 -14.94 -1.28
CA TYR A 18 -10.33 -15.05 -2.13
C TYR A 18 -10.96 -16.42 -1.98
N ARG A 19 -12.28 -16.46 -1.85
CA ARG A 19 -13.03 -17.71 -1.98
C ARG A 19 -13.28 -17.96 -3.47
N GLY A 20 -12.82 -19.12 -3.96
CA GLY A 20 -13.13 -19.56 -5.32
C GLY A 20 -14.53 -20.17 -5.40
N ASP A 21 -15.03 -20.33 -6.63
CA ASP A 21 -16.32 -20.97 -6.91
C ASP A 21 -16.36 -22.44 -6.41
N ASP A 22 -15.20 -23.06 -6.20
CA ASP A 22 -15.04 -24.39 -5.60
C ASP A 22 -15.01 -24.38 -4.07
N GLY A 23 -15.33 -23.24 -3.44
CA GLY A 23 -15.31 -23.03 -2.00
C GLY A 23 -13.92 -22.89 -1.38
N ARG A 24 -12.84 -23.16 -2.13
CA ARG A 24 -11.47 -23.10 -1.60
C ARG A 24 -10.96 -21.67 -1.50
N ILE A 25 -10.30 -21.37 -0.38
CA ILE A 25 -9.67 -20.06 -0.14
C ILE A 25 -8.25 -20.06 -0.71
N ARG A 26 -7.90 -18.99 -1.44
CA ARG A 26 -6.59 -18.83 -2.09
C ARG A 26 -5.98 -17.46 -1.82
N LEU A 27 -4.66 -17.44 -1.69
CA LEU A 27 -3.86 -16.21 -1.65
C LEU A 27 -3.22 -15.98 -3.02
N PHE A 28 -3.17 -14.74 -3.47
CA PHE A 28 -2.53 -14.39 -4.74
C PHE A 28 -1.08 -13.98 -4.55
N ARG A 29 -0.14 -14.79 -5.05
CA ARG A 29 1.32 -14.57 -5.02
C ARG A 29 1.88 -14.05 -3.67
N PRO A 30 1.50 -14.66 -2.53
CA PRO A 30 1.83 -14.11 -1.21
C PRO A 30 3.33 -14.07 -0.90
N HIS A 31 4.13 -14.92 -1.53
CA HIS A 31 5.60 -14.92 -1.42
C HIS A 31 6.22 -13.58 -1.84
N LEU A 32 5.66 -12.91 -2.87
CA LEU A 32 6.13 -11.59 -3.29
C LEU A 32 5.85 -10.50 -2.25
N ASN A 33 4.74 -10.62 -1.52
CA ASN A 33 4.45 -9.72 -0.42
C ASN A 33 5.46 -9.92 0.72
N MET A 34 5.82 -11.16 1.04
CA MET A 34 6.83 -11.46 2.06
C MET A 34 8.21 -10.92 1.67
N GLU A 35 8.62 -11.13 0.41
CA GLU A 35 9.88 -10.59 -0.12
C GLU A 35 9.92 -9.06 0.00
N ARG A 36 8.86 -8.36 -0.43
CA ARG A 36 8.78 -6.91 -0.34
C ARG A 36 8.70 -6.40 1.11
N MET A 37 8.03 -7.12 2.00
CA MET A 37 7.96 -6.76 3.42
C MET A 37 9.35 -6.82 4.05
N ARG A 38 10.13 -7.85 3.76
CA ARG A 38 11.52 -7.99 4.22
C ARG A 38 12.43 -6.91 3.65
N GLN A 39 12.31 -6.57 2.36
CA GLN A 39 13.02 -5.44 1.76
C GLN A 39 12.69 -4.12 2.47
N SER A 40 11.41 -3.90 2.79
CA SER A 40 10.97 -2.72 3.54
C SER A 40 11.50 -2.72 4.97
N ALA A 41 11.54 -3.87 5.65
CA ALA A 41 12.06 -4.01 7.01
C ALA A 41 13.55 -3.62 7.09
N ARG A 42 14.35 -4.11 6.13
CA ARG A 42 15.76 -3.72 6.01
C ARG A 42 15.93 -2.22 5.81
N ARG A 43 15.11 -1.60 4.94
CA ARG A 43 15.17 -0.15 4.71
C ARG A 43 14.75 0.65 5.95
N ALA A 44 13.79 0.14 6.71
CA ALA A 44 13.30 0.75 7.94
C ALA A 44 14.22 0.53 9.16
N ALA A 45 15.34 -0.20 8.99
CA ALA A 45 16.21 -0.63 10.08
C ALA A 45 15.47 -1.40 11.20
N LEU A 46 14.46 -2.18 10.81
CA LEU A 46 13.71 -3.08 11.70
C LEU A 46 14.22 -4.53 11.52
N PRO A 47 13.97 -5.42 12.52
CA PRO A 47 14.40 -6.81 12.44
C PRO A 47 13.88 -7.51 11.18
N ASP A 48 14.76 -8.26 10.50
CA ASP A 48 14.36 -9.21 9.46
C ASP A 48 13.65 -10.43 10.10
N PHE A 49 12.91 -11.18 9.29
CA PHE A 49 12.16 -12.35 9.73
C PHE A 49 12.12 -13.40 8.61
N ASP A 50 11.73 -14.62 8.94
CA ASP A 50 11.50 -15.66 7.95
C ASP A 50 10.14 -15.44 7.27
N GLY A 51 10.18 -15.12 5.97
CA GLY A 51 8.99 -14.84 5.17
C GLY A 51 8.08 -16.06 5.00
N GLU A 52 8.62 -17.28 4.97
CA GLU A 52 7.82 -18.50 4.86
C GLU A 52 7.10 -18.80 6.18
N GLN A 53 7.77 -18.59 7.32
CA GLN A 53 7.12 -18.76 8.63
C GLN A 53 5.99 -17.75 8.84
N LEU A 54 6.21 -16.48 8.51
CA LEU A 54 5.13 -15.49 8.57
C LEU A 54 3.98 -15.85 7.63
N LEU A 55 4.28 -16.39 6.44
CA LEU A 55 3.25 -16.83 5.51
C LEU A 55 2.42 -17.99 6.07
N GLU A 56 3.04 -18.97 6.74
CA GLU A 56 2.28 -20.03 7.44
C GLU A 56 1.40 -19.46 8.56
N CYS A 57 1.90 -18.53 9.37
CA CYS A 57 1.08 -17.86 10.37
C CYS A 57 -0.11 -17.10 9.75
N ILE A 58 0.08 -16.45 8.60
CA ILE A 58 -1.00 -15.78 7.86
C ILE A 58 -2.02 -16.80 7.36
N LYS A 59 -1.59 -17.96 6.83
CA LYS A 59 -2.48 -19.03 6.40
C LYS A 59 -3.31 -19.57 7.57
N ASP A 60 -2.69 -19.76 8.73
CA ASP A 60 -3.40 -20.18 9.95
C ASP A 60 -4.42 -19.14 10.40
N LEU A 61 -4.06 -17.85 10.41
CA LEU A 61 -5.01 -16.78 10.70
C LEU A 61 -6.20 -16.79 9.75
N VAL A 62 -5.97 -16.95 8.43
CA VAL A 62 -7.04 -17.03 7.44
C VAL A 62 -7.91 -18.27 7.61
N ARG A 63 -7.35 -19.40 8.07
CA ARG A 63 -8.13 -20.61 8.40
C ARG A 63 -9.04 -20.38 9.60
N VAL A 64 -8.55 -19.69 10.63
CA VAL A 64 -9.35 -19.29 11.79
C VAL A 64 -10.47 -18.32 11.37
N ASP A 65 -10.13 -17.31 10.56
CA ASP A 65 -11.05 -16.29 10.07
C ASP A 65 -11.80 -16.68 8.80
N GLN A 66 -11.83 -17.96 8.42
CA GLN A 66 -12.33 -18.39 7.11
C GLN A 66 -13.79 -17.97 6.85
N ALA A 67 -14.61 -17.84 7.89
CA ALA A 67 -15.99 -17.38 7.81
C ALA A 67 -16.11 -15.90 7.39
N TRP A 68 -15.06 -15.10 7.62
CA TRP A 68 -14.99 -13.70 7.20
C TRP A 68 -14.57 -13.52 5.75
N VAL A 69 -14.12 -14.59 5.06
CA VAL A 69 -13.79 -14.52 3.64
C VAL A 69 -15.09 -14.46 2.83
N PRO A 70 -15.40 -13.33 2.17
CA PRO A 70 -16.67 -13.15 1.48
C PRO A 70 -16.90 -14.20 0.39
N GLU A 71 -18.16 -14.56 0.20
CA GLU A 71 -18.61 -15.39 -0.94
C GLU A 71 -18.95 -14.56 -2.18
N GLU A 72 -19.19 -13.26 -1.99
CA GLU A 72 -19.54 -12.35 -3.09
C GLU A 72 -18.40 -12.23 -4.10
N LYS A 73 -18.73 -12.39 -5.38
CA LYS A 73 -17.78 -12.25 -6.48
C LYS A 73 -17.19 -10.84 -6.50
N GLY A 74 -15.87 -10.77 -6.49
CA GLY A 74 -15.13 -9.50 -6.50
C GLY A 74 -14.84 -8.92 -5.12
N ALA A 75 -15.48 -9.45 -4.07
CA ALA A 75 -15.10 -9.20 -2.68
C ALA A 75 -13.93 -10.12 -2.26
N ALA A 76 -13.27 -9.77 -1.15
CA ALA A 76 -12.14 -10.52 -0.62
C ALA A 76 -11.96 -10.27 0.88
N LEU A 77 -11.19 -11.12 1.56
CA LEU A 77 -10.63 -10.79 2.87
C LEU A 77 -9.28 -10.11 2.65
N TYR A 78 -9.18 -8.83 2.97
CA TYR A 78 -7.93 -8.09 2.94
C TYR A 78 -7.09 -8.43 4.17
N ILE A 79 -5.81 -8.69 3.96
CA ILE A 79 -4.84 -9.07 4.99
C ILE A 79 -3.79 -7.96 5.07
N ARG A 80 -3.51 -7.48 6.29
CA ARG A 80 -2.62 -6.35 6.57
C ARG A 80 -1.53 -6.76 7.55
N PRO A 81 -0.45 -7.41 7.09
CA PRO A 81 0.76 -7.55 7.89
C PRO A 81 1.38 -6.18 8.13
N THR A 82 1.83 -5.92 9.35
CA THR A 82 2.39 -4.62 9.77
C THR A 82 3.55 -4.87 10.71
N LEU A 83 4.64 -4.13 10.55
CA LEU A 83 5.81 -4.17 11.43
C LEU A 83 6.13 -2.74 11.88
N ILE A 84 6.19 -2.54 13.20
CA ILE A 84 6.45 -1.25 13.84
C ILE A 84 7.62 -1.32 14.81
N GLY A 85 8.39 -0.24 14.92
CA GLY A 85 9.37 -0.05 15.99
C GLY A 85 8.68 0.27 17.31
N THR A 86 9.05 -0.46 18.37
CA THR A 86 8.46 -0.32 19.71
C THR A 86 9.43 0.20 20.77
N GLU A 87 10.61 0.67 20.37
CA GLU A 87 11.63 1.20 21.27
C GLU A 87 11.10 2.38 22.09
N PRO A 88 11.24 2.37 23.44
CA PRO A 88 10.74 3.42 24.29
C PRO A 88 11.69 4.64 24.35
N SER A 89 12.03 5.23 23.20
CA SER A 89 13.05 6.28 23.09
C SER A 89 12.66 7.42 22.14
N LEU A 90 13.18 8.62 22.42
CA LEU A 90 13.18 9.79 21.53
C LEU A 90 14.53 9.97 20.81
N GLY A 91 15.48 9.06 21.03
CA GLY A 91 16.71 9.05 20.26
C GLY A 91 16.41 8.60 18.82
N VAL A 92 17.01 9.28 17.83
CA VAL A 92 16.98 8.81 16.44
C VAL A 92 18.07 7.75 16.29
N SER A 93 17.69 6.50 16.55
CA SER A 93 18.57 5.32 16.44
C SER A 93 17.76 4.12 15.93
N ASN A 94 18.47 3.03 15.61
CA ASN A 94 17.81 1.75 15.31
C ASN A 94 16.92 1.34 16.51
N SER A 95 15.75 0.78 16.20
CA SER A 95 14.80 0.30 17.20
C SER A 95 15.23 -1.09 17.64
N ASN A 96 15.59 -1.29 18.92
CA ASN A 96 15.95 -2.61 19.45
C ASN A 96 14.73 -3.44 19.85
N SER A 97 13.56 -2.79 19.93
CA SER A 97 12.26 -3.42 20.12
C SER A 97 11.38 -3.21 18.88
N ALA A 98 10.65 -4.24 18.45
CA ALA A 98 9.70 -4.16 17.35
C ALA A 98 8.48 -5.07 17.60
N LYS A 99 7.38 -4.79 16.90
CA LYS A 99 6.17 -5.60 16.92
C LYS A 99 5.68 -5.86 15.50
N LEU A 100 5.57 -7.15 15.16
CA LEU A 100 4.90 -7.62 13.95
C LEU A 100 3.48 -8.08 14.33
N PHE A 101 2.47 -7.62 13.59
CA PHE A 101 1.10 -8.08 13.75
C PHE A 101 0.39 -8.16 12.39
N VAL A 102 -0.68 -8.96 12.33
CA VAL A 102 -1.50 -9.13 11.13
C VAL A 102 -2.96 -8.91 11.52
N ILE A 103 -3.66 -8.08 10.76
CA ILE A 103 -5.12 -7.93 10.86
C ILE A 103 -5.79 -8.31 9.55
N THR A 104 -7.04 -8.73 9.63
CA THR A 104 -7.90 -9.11 8.51
C THR A 104 -9.13 -8.19 8.46
N SER A 105 -9.65 -7.92 7.26
CA SER A 105 -10.86 -7.11 7.08
C SER A 105 -11.57 -7.47 5.77
N PRO A 106 -12.87 -7.79 5.79
CA PRO A 106 -13.62 -8.05 4.56
C PRO A 106 -13.73 -6.76 3.73
N VAL A 107 -13.49 -6.86 2.43
CA VAL A 107 -13.58 -5.75 1.48
C VAL A 107 -14.51 -6.14 0.33
N GLY A 108 -15.42 -5.25 -0.03
CA GLY A 108 -16.39 -5.46 -1.11
C GLY A 108 -15.77 -5.37 -2.51
N ALA A 109 -16.60 -5.62 -3.51
CA ALA A 109 -16.22 -5.41 -4.91
C ALA A 109 -15.87 -3.94 -5.17
N TYR A 110 -14.76 -3.72 -5.89
CA TYR A 110 -14.28 -2.37 -6.19
C TYR A 110 -15.17 -1.61 -7.18
N PHE A 111 -15.86 -2.32 -8.07
CA PHE A 111 -16.70 -1.77 -9.12
C PHE A 111 -18.08 -2.44 -9.07
N THR A 112 -18.98 -1.91 -8.24
CA THR A 112 -20.33 -2.47 -8.05
C THR A 112 -21.27 -2.15 -9.23
N ASN A 113 -21.07 -1.02 -9.91
CA ASN A 113 -21.94 -0.54 -11.01
C ASN A 113 -21.22 -0.47 -12.38
N GLY A 114 -20.23 -1.32 -12.59
CA GLY A 114 -19.40 -1.32 -13.81
C GLY A 114 -18.22 -0.34 -13.76
N PHE A 115 -17.45 -0.31 -14.85
CA PHE A 115 -16.22 0.46 -14.94
C PHE A 115 -16.51 1.93 -15.28
N ALA A 116 -16.39 2.82 -14.29
CA ALA A 116 -16.48 4.26 -14.50
C ALA A 116 -15.08 4.89 -14.64
N PRO A 117 -14.84 5.76 -15.65
CA PRO A 117 -13.57 6.46 -15.77
C PRO A 117 -13.38 7.47 -14.63
N ILE A 118 -12.17 7.51 -14.07
CA ILE A 118 -11.79 8.46 -13.03
C ILE A 118 -11.09 9.69 -13.61
N LYS A 119 -11.19 10.82 -12.89
CA LYS A 119 -10.44 12.05 -13.16
C LYS A 119 -9.21 12.10 -12.25
N LEU A 120 -8.05 12.46 -12.81
CA LEU A 120 -6.80 12.54 -12.07
C LEU A 120 -6.27 13.98 -12.00
N LEU A 121 -5.86 14.40 -10.81
CA LEU A 121 -5.06 15.60 -10.60
C LEU A 121 -3.61 15.27 -10.91
N ALA A 122 -3.02 15.94 -11.90
CA ALA A 122 -1.62 15.80 -12.26
C ALA A 122 -0.93 17.14 -12.04
N ASP A 123 -0.41 17.37 -10.84
CA ASP A 123 0.22 18.64 -10.47
C ASP A 123 1.69 18.43 -10.11
N ALA A 124 2.58 19.05 -10.87
CA ALA A 124 4.02 18.93 -10.73
C ALA A 124 4.58 19.55 -9.45
N LYS A 125 3.80 20.39 -8.75
CA LYS A 125 4.21 20.96 -7.46
C LYS A 125 4.39 19.89 -6.38
N PHE A 126 3.82 18.70 -6.56
CA PHE A 126 3.88 17.61 -5.60
C PHE A 126 4.72 16.45 -6.09
N ALA A 127 5.73 16.08 -5.30
CA ALA A 127 6.51 14.88 -5.51
C ALA A 127 6.13 13.80 -4.50
N ARG A 128 5.88 12.57 -4.98
CA ARG A 128 5.54 11.44 -4.11
C ARG A 128 6.77 10.72 -3.55
N ALA A 129 7.81 10.67 -4.35
CA ALA A 129 9.04 9.94 -4.10
C ALA A 129 10.16 10.60 -4.91
N ALA A 130 11.39 10.40 -4.48
CA ALA A 130 12.58 10.87 -5.17
C ALA A 130 13.61 9.74 -5.27
N ARG A 131 14.52 9.83 -6.24
CA ARG A 131 15.64 8.90 -6.39
C ARG A 131 16.47 8.87 -5.10
N GLY A 132 16.83 7.68 -4.63
CA GLY A 132 17.52 7.49 -3.35
C GLY A 132 16.62 7.61 -2.11
N GLY A 133 15.34 7.96 -2.28
CA GLY A 133 14.35 8.04 -1.22
C GLY A 133 13.84 6.67 -0.75
N VAL A 134 12.60 6.64 -0.26
CA VAL A 134 11.97 5.41 0.27
C VAL A 134 10.73 4.96 -0.52
N GLY A 135 10.45 5.58 -1.68
CA GLY A 135 9.24 5.28 -2.46
C GLY A 135 9.15 3.84 -2.99
N ALA A 136 10.27 3.14 -3.16
CA ALA A 136 10.29 1.72 -3.54
C ALA A 136 9.80 0.76 -2.42
N PHE A 137 9.78 1.23 -1.17
CA PHE A 137 9.47 0.43 0.02
C PHE A 137 8.08 0.76 0.54
N LYS A 138 7.41 -0.22 1.15
CA LYS A 138 6.03 -0.06 1.64
C LYS A 138 5.98 0.49 3.07
N MET A 139 6.65 1.62 3.27
CA MET A 139 6.75 2.33 4.55
C MET A 139 5.58 3.30 4.75
N GLY A 140 5.14 3.49 6.00
CA GLY A 140 4.04 4.41 6.33
C GLY A 140 4.32 5.86 5.95
N SER A 141 5.58 6.29 6.06
CA SER A 141 6.06 7.64 5.71
C SER A 141 5.80 8.03 4.25
N ASN A 142 5.61 7.07 3.33
CA ASN A 142 5.26 7.34 1.94
C ASN A 142 3.79 7.75 1.73
N TYR A 143 2.93 7.60 2.73
CA TYR A 143 1.49 7.78 2.61
C TYR A 143 1.00 9.02 3.37
N GLY A 144 1.49 9.27 4.59
CA GLY A 144 1.10 10.44 5.39
C GLY A 144 1.14 11.78 4.64
N PRO A 145 2.22 12.13 3.93
CA PRO A 145 2.30 13.36 3.15
C PRO A 145 1.35 13.44 1.94
N THR A 146 0.75 12.33 1.51
CA THR A 146 -0.13 12.30 0.33
C THR A 146 -1.57 12.68 0.66
N MET A 147 -1.95 12.72 1.95
CA MET A 147 -3.32 12.92 2.40
C MET A 147 -3.84 14.34 2.08
N SER A 148 -3.00 15.37 2.26
CA SER A 148 -3.36 16.75 1.90
C SER A 148 -3.54 16.93 0.39
N VAL A 149 -2.68 16.31 -0.40
CA VAL A 149 -2.76 16.33 -1.88
C VAL A 149 -3.99 15.58 -2.37
N ALA A 150 -4.36 14.47 -1.73
CA ALA A 150 -5.59 13.76 -2.01
C ALA A 150 -6.82 14.64 -1.74
N ALA A 151 -6.86 15.34 -0.60
CA ALA A 151 -7.94 16.27 -0.28
C ALA A 151 -8.03 17.41 -1.30
N GLU A 152 -6.89 17.95 -1.73
CA GLU A 152 -6.85 18.96 -2.79
C GLU A 152 -7.41 18.41 -4.12
N SER A 153 -7.02 17.19 -4.51
CA SER A 153 -7.55 16.55 -5.71
C SER A 153 -9.07 16.43 -5.71
N VAL A 154 -9.66 16.12 -4.55
CA VAL A 154 -11.13 16.04 -4.39
C VAL A 154 -11.75 17.43 -4.53
N SER A 155 -11.16 18.46 -3.91
CA SER A 155 -11.63 19.84 -4.04
C SER A 155 -11.60 20.36 -5.48
N GLU A 156 -10.67 19.84 -6.29
CA GLU A 156 -10.51 20.12 -7.72
C GLU A 156 -11.40 19.24 -8.62
N GLY A 157 -12.31 18.44 -8.04
CA GLY A 157 -13.22 17.56 -8.77
C GLY A 157 -12.55 16.33 -9.41
N CYS A 158 -11.36 15.97 -8.93
CA CYS A 158 -10.65 14.74 -9.28
C CYS A 158 -10.93 13.64 -8.25
N HIS A 159 -10.71 12.39 -8.65
CA HIS A 159 -10.90 11.23 -7.77
C HIS A 159 -9.59 10.80 -7.12
N GLN A 160 -8.47 11.01 -7.83
CA GLN A 160 -7.13 10.60 -7.41
C GLN A 160 -6.05 11.52 -7.96
N VAL A 161 -4.82 11.30 -7.50
CA VAL A 161 -3.61 12.03 -7.90
C VAL A 161 -2.78 11.15 -8.83
N LEU A 162 -2.41 11.69 -9.99
CA LEU A 162 -1.36 11.16 -10.83
C LEU A 162 -0.04 11.81 -10.43
N TRP A 163 0.86 11.03 -9.85
CA TRP A 163 2.15 11.52 -9.40
C TRP A 163 3.13 11.64 -10.55
N LEU A 164 3.54 12.88 -10.83
CA LEU A 164 4.50 13.19 -11.87
C LEU A 164 5.94 13.04 -11.36
N SER A 165 6.84 12.62 -12.24
CA SER A 165 8.28 12.49 -11.95
C SER A 165 9.07 12.76 -13.22
N GLY A 166 10.25 13.36 -13.11
CA GLY A 166 11.13 13.68 -14.24
C GLY A 166 11.22 15.16 -14.55
N LYS A 167 12.38 15.59 -15.09
CA LYS A 167 12.71 17.00 -15.33
C LYS A 167 11.71 17.74 -16.23
N GLU A 168 11.11 17.00 -17.15
CA GLU A 168 10.22 17.49 -18.20
C GLU A 168 8.85 17.94 -17.68
N HIS A 169 8.54 17.60 -16.43
CA HIS A 169 7.23 17.83 -15.84
C HIS A 169 7.23 18.92 -14.76
N TYR A 170 8.37 19.44 -14.30
CA TYR A 170 8.45 20.28 -13.08
C TYR A 170 7.69 21.61 -13.10
N ASP A 171 7.18 22.08 -14.24
CA ASP A 171 6.55 23.41 -14.35
C ASP A 171 5.09 23.41 -14.85
N ARG A 172 4.38 22.28 -14.81
CA ARG A 172 3.03 22.20 -15.41
C ARG A 172 2.02 21.42 -14.55
N ALA A 173 0.83 22.01 -14.42
CA ALA A 173 -0.35 21.35 -13.87
C ALA A 173 -1.29 20.93 -15.02
N TYR A 174 -1.78 19.70 -14.95
CA TYR A 174 -2.70 19.12 -15.92
C TYR A 174 -3.90 18.50 -15.20
N ARG A 175 -5.07 18.60 -15.85
CA ARG A 175 -6.24 17.80 -15.49
C ARG A 175 -6.39 16.71 -16.53
N ILE A 176 -6.05 15.49 -16.16
CA ILE A 176 -5.99 14.38 -17.12
C ILE A 176 -7.18 13.46 -16.86
N ARG A 177 -8.00 13.27 -17.91
CA ARG A 177 -8.97 12.18 -17.95
C ARG A 177 -8.30 11.01 -18.65
N ILE A 178 -7.96 9.97 -17.89
CA ILE A 178 -7.35 8.77 -18.45
C ILE A 178 -8.48 7.74 -18.67
N PRO A 179 -8.77 7.36 -19.93
CA PRO A 179 -9.64 6.22 -20.17
C PRO A 179 -8.93 4.94 -19.66
N LEU A 180 -9.69 4.02 -19.06
CA LEU A 180 -9.19 2.75 -18.50
C LEU A 180 -8.50 1.82 -19.52
N THR A 181 -8.52 2.17 -20.82
CA THR A 181 -7.81 1.47 -21.90
C THR A 181 -6.35 1.89 -22.06
N THR A 182 -5.93 2.99 -21.43
CA THR A 182 -4.55 3.48 -21.53
C THR A 182 -3.68 2.86 -20.44
N LEU A 183 -2.83 1.91 -20.85
CA LEU A 183 -1.78 1.35 -20.00
C LEU A 183 -0.57 2.30 -20.02
N MET A 184 -0.38 3.09 -18.96
CA MET A 184 0.88 3.78 -18.71
C MET A 184 1.68 2.99 -17.69
N LEU A 185 2.63 2.18 -18.17
CA LEU A 185 3.66 1.61 -17.32
C LEU A 185 4.84 2.57 -17.35
N PRO A 186 5.24 3.19 -16.22
CA PRO A 186 6.58 3.76 -16.20
C PRO A 186 7.56 2.62 -16.38
N GLU A 187 8.71 2.90 -16.99
CA GLU A 187 9.87 2.04 -16.82
C GLU A 187 10.13 1.88 -15.32
N ALA A 188 10.79 0.79 -14.90
CA ALA A 188 11.16 0.61 -13.50
C ALA A 188 12.16 1.70 -13.09
N VAL A 189 11.65 2.88 -12.73
CA VAL A 189 12.46 4.00 -12.29
C VAL A 189 12.85 3.74 -10.84
N ASP A 190 14.15 3.72 -10.57
CA ASP A 190 14.72 3.64 -9.23
C ASP A 190 14.00 4.60 -8.27
N GLY A 191 13.19 4.06 -7.37
CA GLY A 191 12.50 4.84 -6.33
C GLY A 191 10.97 4.77 -6.28
N LEU A 192 10.31 4.02 -7.18
CA LEU A 192 8.86 3.80 -7.13
C LEU A 192 8.53 2.33 -6.78
N CYS A 193 7.66 2.12 -5.79
CA CYS A 193 7.12 0.78 -5.51
C CYS A 193 6.16 0.38 -6.63
N GLY A 194 6.19 -0.86 -7.11
CA GLY A 194 5.36 -1.35 -8.23
C GLY A 194 3.82 -1.25 -8.08
N PHE A 195 3.33 -0.64 -6.98
CA PHE A 195 1.93 -0.35 -6.70
C PHE A 195 1.58 1.15 -6.82
N HIS A 196 2.48 2.00 -7.32
CA HIS A 196 2.30 3.45 -7.40
C HIS A 196 1.17 3.94 -8.32
N PHE A 197 0.51 3.04 -9.05
CA PHE A 197 -0.61 3.34 -9.95
C PHE A 197 -1.92 2.70 -9.54
N LEU A 198 -1.96 1.96 -8.42
CA LEU A 198 -3.20 1.37 -7.97
C LEU A 198 -3.97 2.37 -7.12
N PRO A 199 -5.28 2.57 -7.40
CA PRO A 199 -6.11 3.47 -6.65
C PRO A 199 -6.05 3.12 -5.16
N ILE A 200 -5.60 4.06 -4.31
CA ILE A 200 -5.95 4.03 -2.90
C ILE A 200 -7.41 4.47 -2.86
N ALA A 201 -8.36 3.53 -2.97
CA ALA A 201 -9.75 3.88 -2.70
C ALA A 201 -9.86 4.20 -1.21
N TYR A 202 -10.05 5.48 -0.91
CA TYR A 202 -10.80 5.85 0.27
C TYR A 202 -12.23 5.34 0.07
N GLN A 203 -12.52 4.15 0.58
CA GLN A 203 -13.90 3.80 0.87
C GLN A 203 -14.26 4.59 2.13
N SER A 204 -14.98 5.69 1.98
CA SER A 204 -15.77 6.24 3.07
C SER A 204 -16.79 5.17 3.46
N THR A 205 -16.70 4.69 4.71
CA THR A 205 -17.83 4.05 5.39
C THR A 205 -19.03 4.97 5.41
#